data_AF-R6YBC2-F1
#
_entry.id   AF-R6YBC2-F1
#
_cell.length_a   1.000
_cell.length_b   1.000
_cell.length_c   1.000
_cell.angle_alpha   90.00
_cell.angle_beta   90.00
_cell.angle_gamma   90.00
#
_symmetry.space_group_name_H-M   'P 1'
#
loop_
_entity.id
_entity.type
_entity.pdbx_description
1 polymer ?
#
loop_
_entity_poly.entity_id
_entity_poly.type
_entity_poly.pdbx_seq_one_letter_code
_entity_poly.pdbx_strand_id
1 'polypeptide(L)' 'MKLTSYVSRHTMAMTLQDNQVPREVISQILGHSDLATTNTYLDSFASSVIDEAVKVL' A
#
# COMPACT_ATOMS: atom_id res chain seq x y z
N MET A 1 11.01 -10.02 -13.06
CA MET A 1 10.50 -9.53 -11.76
C MET A 1 10.82 -10.57 -10.69
N LYS A 2 11.50 -10.23 -9.61
CA LYS A 2 11.81 -11.19 -8.53
C LYS A 2 10.77 -11.05 -7.44
N LEU A 3 10.04 -12.12 -7.16
CA LEU A 3 9.12 -12.16 -6.02
C LEU A 3 9.95 -12.14 -4.73
N THR A 4 9.68 -11.16 -3.88
CA THR A 4 10.28 -11.02 -2.55
C THR A 4 9.17 -10.84 -1.54
N SER A 5 9.47 -11.07 -0.25
CA SER A 5 8.50 -10.81 0.82
C SER A 5 8.00 -9.37 0.82
N TYR A 6 8.83 -8.41 0.37
CA TYR A 6 8.43 -7.02 0.19
C TYR A 6 7.33 -6.87 -0.87
N VAL A 7 7.49 -7.53 -2.02
CA VAL A 7 6.48 -7.54 -3.11
C VAL A 7 5.17 -8.17 -2.61
N SER A 8 5.24 -9.31 -1.92
CA SER A 8 4.03 -9.98 -1.39
C SER A 8 3.30 -9.14 -0.33
N ARG A 9 4.04 -8.52 0.60
CA ARG A 9 3.47 -7.61 1.61
C ARG A 9 2.80 -6.40 0.97
N HIS A 10 3.40 -5.88 -0.09
CA HIS A 10 2.85 -4.78 -0.87
C HIS A 10 1.54 -5.18 -1.57
N THR A 11 1.52 -6.30 -2.30
CA THR A 11 0.29 -6.81 -2.94
C THR A 11 -0.82 -7.04 -1.92
N MET A 12 -0.51 -7.63 -0.75
CA MET A 12 -1.48 -7.82 0.33
C MET A 12 -2.08 -6.49 0.80
N ALA A 13 -1.26 -5.47 1.06
CA ALA A 13 -1.71 -4.17 1.54
C ALA A 13 -2.63 -3.47 0.52
N MET A 14 -2.28 -3.53 -0.77
CA MET A 14 -3.10 -2.97 -1.86
C MET A 14 -4.45 -3.68 -1.96
N THR A 15 -4.46 -5.01 -1.96
CA THR A 15 -5.71 -5.78 -2.01
C THR A 15 -6.62 -5.43 -0.83
N LEU A 16 -6.10 -5.30 0.39
CA LEU A 16 -6.92 -4.92 1.55
C LEU A 16 -7.48 -3.50 1.42
N GLN A 17 -6.67 -2.55 0.93
CA GLN A 17 -7.09 -1.17 0.69
C GLN A 17 -8.20 -1.10 -0.37
N ASP A 18 -8.08 -1.85 -1.47
CA ASP A 18 -9.09 -1.91 -2.54
C ASP A 18 -10.41 -2.53 -2.06
N ASN A 19 -10.32 -3.48 -1.12
CA ASN A 19 -11.49 -4.06 -0.44
C ASN A 19 -12.04 -3.15 0.68
N GLN A 20 -11.61 -1.89 0.75
CA GLN A 20 -12.08 -0.88 1.71
C GLN A 20 -11.92 -1.30 3.18
N VAL A 21 -10.90 -2.13 3.47
CA VAL A 21 -10.56 -2.50 4.85
C VAL A 21 -10.04 -1.25 5.56
N PRO A 22 -10.49 -0.95 6.81
CA PRO A 22 -10.01 0.20 7.56
C PRO A 22 -8.49 0.20 7.71
N ARG A 23 -7.86 1.37 7.56
CA ARG A 23 -6.39 1.50 7.60
C ARG A 23 -5.80 1.09 8.94
N GLU A 24 -6.56 1.21 10.03
CA GLU A 24 -6.19 0.73 11.36
C GLU A 24 -6.01 -0.79 11.39
N VAL A 25 -6.89 -1.53 10.71
CA VAL A 25 -6.81 -3.00 10.60
C VAL A 25 -5.62 -3.38 9.73
N ILE A 26 -5.42 -2.70 8.59
CA ILE A 26 -4.27 -2.91 7.72
C ILE A 26 -2.96 -2.63 8.50
N SER A 27 -2.94 -1.57 9.33
CA SER A 27 -1.79 -1.22 10.17
C SER A 27 -1.41 -2.35 11.13
N GLN A 28 -2.40 -2.99 11.77
CA GLN A 28 -2.17 -4.12 12.66
C GLN A 28 -1.67 -5.35 11.89
N ILE A 29 -2.25 -5.67 10.73
CA ILE A 29 -1.79 -6.77 9.87
C ILE A 29 -0.34 -6.55 9.41
N LEU A 30 0.02 -5.30 9.09
CA LEU A 30 1.37 -4.91 8.71
C LEU A 30 2.34 -4.87 9.91
N GLY A 31 1.84 -4.90 11.15
CA GLY A 31 2.65 -4.79 12.35
C GLY A 31 3.24 -3.39 12.57
N HIS A 32 2.61 -2.35 12.02
CA HIS A 32 3.05 -0.97 12.23
C HIS A 32 2.56 -0.47 13.60
N SER A 33 3.48 0.10 14.38
CA SER A 33 3.19 0.65 15.70
C SER A 33 2.44 1.99 15.66
N ASP A 34 2.41 2.63 14.49
CA ASP A 34 1.79 3.94 14.28
C ASP A 34 1.03 3.99 12.96
N LEU A 35 -0.18 4.54 13.01
CA LEU A 35 -1.05 4.69 11.84
C LEU A 35 -0.45 5.65 10.80
N ALA A 36 0.34 6.65 11.22
CA ALA A 36 0.99 7.55 10.27
C ALA A 36 1.99 6.81 9.35
N THR A 37 2.62 5.74 9.86
CA THR A 37 3.48 4.86 9.04
C THR A 37 2.66 4.14 7.97
N THR A 38 1.50 3.61 8.35
CA THR A 38 0.58 2.95 7.41
C THR A 38 0.01 3.92 6.38
N ASN A 39 -0.35 5.14 6.78
CA ASN A 39 -0.81 6.17 5.85
C ASN A 39 0.27 6.51 4.83
N THR A 40 1.48 6.83 5.28
CA THR A 40 2.61 7.14 4.40
C THR A 40 2.90 5.99 3.44
N TYR A 41 2.88 4.74 3.94
CA TYR A 41 3.09 3.54 3.13
C TYR A 41 2.03 3.42 2.03
N LEU A 42 0.75 3.50 2.38
CA LEU A 42 -0.36 3.34 1.43
C LEU A 42 -0.48 4.52 0.45
N ASP A 43 -0.24 5.75 0.90
CA ASP A 43 -0.33 6.95 0.07
C ASP A 43 0.80 7.01 -0.98
N SER A 44 2.00 6.50 -0.63
CA SER A 44 3.10 6.37 -1.59
C SER A 44 2.74 5.51 -2.81
N PHE A 45 1.81 4.56 -2.65
CA PHE A 45 1.36 3.68 -3.74
C PHE A 45 0.36 4.37 -4.65
N ALA A 46 -0.62 5.08 -4.07
CA ALA A 46 -1.58 5.85 -4.86
C ALA A 46 -0.88 6.90 -5.73
N SER A 47 0.15 7.57 -5.19
CA SER A 47 0.96 8.53 -5.96
C SER A 47 1.62 7.87 -7.17
N SER A 48 2.21 6.69 -7.00
CA SER A 48 2.88 5.99 -8.11
C SER A 48 1.95 5.63 -9.27
N VAL A 49 0.69 5.27 -8.97
CA VAL A 49 -0.31 4.96 -9.97
C VAL A 49 -0.73 6.21 -10.75
N ILE A 50 -0.91 7.33 -10.05
CA ILE A 50 -1.23 8.61 -10.69
C ILE A 50 -0.06 9.08 -11.57
N ASP A 51 1.17 9.00 -11.07
CA ASP A 51 2.36 9.42 -11.81
C ASP A 51 2.54 8.63 -13.11
N GLU A 52 2.32 7.31 -13.08
CA GLU A 52 2.32 6.47 -14.29
C GLU A 52 1.20 6.84 -15.26
N ALA A 53 -0.02 7.10 -14.74
CA ALA A 53 -1.14 7.53 -15.57
C ALA A 53 -0.92 8.90 -16.22
N VAL A 54 -0.16 9.80 -15.59
CA VAL A 54 0.17 11.12 -16.15
C VAL A 54 1.24 11.02 -17.24
N LYS A 55 2.18 10.06 -17.17
CA LYS A 55 3.25 9.90 -18.18
C LYS A 55 2.76 9.49 -19.57
N VAL A 56 1.54 8.99 -19.69
CA VAL A 56 0.94 8.56 -20.97
C VAL A 56 0.13 9.68 -21.65
N LEU A 57 0.07 10.87 -21.06
CA LEU A 57 -0.46 12.10 -21.67
C LEU A 57 0.65 12.85 -22.42
#